data_AF-A0A3B3RY50-F1
#
_entry.id   AF-A0A3B3RY50-F1
#
_cell.length_a   1.000
_cell.length_b   1.000
_cell.length_c   1.000
_cell.angle_alpha   90.00
_cell.angle_beta   90.00
_cell.angle_gamma   90.00
#
_symmetry.space_group_name_H-M   'P 1'
#
loop_
_entity.id
_entity.type
_entity.pdbx_description
1 polymer ?
#
loop_
_entity_poly.entity_id
_entity_poly.type
_entity_poly.pdbx_seq_one_letter_code
_entity_poly.pdbx_strand_id
1 'polypeptide(L)'
;NHLMVLGLLVFDVTVHRHQLHYRLRNDLKVPLTGTIFHTITRQHLDHGLGPCLKYFINYFYYKFGLEVCFVLALNLIGQRMDFFSLLHCLALIAVLSRRRRKAIGEMWPRYCCFTASLMVLQYLLCIGIPPALCYYPWRTSNQALSSNLIKWLYLPDFAMRPNPVFIIDYILLLGSSLQWQVFEEENRAAVRLIAGENVEISRNLDAQALSQYSPVNNFLHCSYLDMVKVFVFSYFFWLVLSLIFITGTTRISIFCMGYLVACFYFMLFGGSLLMQPVRYILRLWDWLIGYTCIVITFKNLL
;
A
#
# COMPACT_ATOMS: atom_id res chain seq x y z
N ASN A 1 10.14 19.27 23.06
CA ASN A 1 9.28 18.17 22.56
C ASN A 1 7.82 18.34 22.96
N HIS A 2 7.44 18.23 24.24
CA HIS A 2 6.02 18.36 24.65
C HIS A 2 5.38 19.71 24.31
N LEU A 3 6.12 20.82 24.43
CA LEU A 3 5.63 22.16 24.02
C LEU A 3 5.35 22.25 22.51
N MET A 4 6.15 21.59 21.67
CA MET A 4 5.89 21.54 20.22
C MET A 4 4.65 20.71 19.91
N VAL A 5 4.47 19.57 20.59
CA VAL A 5 3.26 18.75 20.46
C VAL A 5 2.02 19.55 20.87
N LEU A 6 2.09 20.25 22.01
CA LEU A 6 1.01 21.13 22.46
C LEU A 6 0.74 22.25 21.43
N GLY A 7 1.79 22.88 20.91
CA GLY A 7 1.69 23.90 19.87
C GLY A 7 1.01 23.38 18.61
N LEU A 8 1.34 22.15 18.16
CA LEU A 8 0.71 21.51 17.01
C LEU A 8 -0.78 21.18 17.27
N LEU A 9 -1.14 20.68 18.47
CA LEU A 9 -2.53 20.43 18.84
C LEU A 9 -3.36 21.72 18.87
N VAL A 10 -2.80 22.79 19.43
CA VAL A 10 -3.44 24.12 19.44
C VAL A 10 -3.60 24.65 18.02
N PHE A 11 -2.56 24.50 17.18
CA PHE A 11 -2.61 24.92 15.79
C PHE A 11 -3.69 24.16 15.00
N ASP A 12 -3.79 22.84 15.17
CA ASP A 12 -4.80 22.01 14.52
C ASP A 12 -6.22 22.49 14.84
N VAL A 13 -6.54 22.70 16.12
CA VAL A 13 -7.84 23.23 16.55
C VAL A 13 -8.07 24.64 16.01
N THR A 14 -7.02 25.48 15.99
CA THR A 14 -7.10 26.86 15.49
C THR A 14 -7.44 26.89 14.00
N VAL A 15 -6.80 26.04 13.18
CA VAL A 15 -7.10 25.92 11.75
C VAL A 15 -8.55 25.47 11.53
N HIS A 16 -9.01 24.44 12.24
CA HIS A 16 -10.40 23.97 12.14
C HIS A 16 -11.42 25.05 12.50
N ARG A 17 -11.17 25.81 13.58
CA ARG A 17 -12.03 26.92 13.99
C ARG A 17 -12.00 28.09 13.00
N HIS A 18 -10.84 28.43 12.46
CA HIS A 18 -10.70 29.47 11.48
C HIS A 18 -11.44 29.13 10.18
N GLN A 19 -11.32 27.90 9.69
CA GLN A 19 -12.05 27.41 8.52
C GLN A 19 -13.57 27.43 8.74
N LEU A 20 -14.04 27.04 9.93
CA LEU A 20 -15.45 27.12 10.28
C LEU A 20 -15.95 28.57 10.28
N HIS A 21 -15.22 29.48 10.92
CA HIS A 21 -15.59 30.90 10.98
C HIS A 21 -15.66 31.53 9.58
N TYR A 22 -14.66 31.25 8.72
CA TYR A 22 -14.66 31.72 7.33
C TYR A 22 -15.87 31.21 6.55
N ARG A 23 -16.27 29.95 6.74
CA ARG A 23 -17.45 29.39 6.06
C ARG A 23 -18.75 30.01 6.54
N LEU A 24 -18.93 30.20 7.85
CA LEU A 24 -20.12 30.81 8.42
C LEU A 24 -20.27 32.28 8.00
N ARG A 25 -19.16 33.04 7.94
CA ARG A 25 -19.20 34.44 7.54
C ARG A 25 -19.57 34.65 6.07
N ASN A 26 -19.24 33.69 5.21
CA ASN A 26 -19.44 33.77 3.76
C ASN A 26 -20.58 32.86 3.26
N ASP A 27 -21.41 32.31 4.16
CA ASP A 27 -22.48 31.35 3.86
C ASP A 27 -22.05 30.16 2.97
N LEU A 28 -20.81 29.67 3.17
CA LEU A 28 -20.24 28.56 2.41
C LEU A 28 -20.54 27.21 3.07
N LYS A 29 -20.94 26.22 2.27
CA LYS A 29 -21.14 24.84 2.74
C LYS A 29 -19.82 24.10 2.85
N VAL A 30 -19.77 23.08 3.72
CA VAL A 30 -18.62 22.17 3.81
C VAL A 30 -18.51 21.40 2.49
N PRO A 31 -17.33 21.36 1.85
CA PRO A 31 -17.16 20.65 0.60
C PRO A 31 -17.36 19.14 0.81
N LEU A 32 -18.02 18.50 -0.16
CA LEU A 32 -18.41 17.08 -0.09
C LEU A 32 -17.19 16.13 -0.09
N THR A 33 -16.07 16.59 -0.65
CA THR A 33 -14.77 15.91 -0.59
C THR A 33 -13.71 16.91 -0.12
N GLY A 34 -12.74 16.44 0.67
CA GLY A 34 -11.61 17.26 1.15
C GLY A 34 -10.57 17.55 0.07
N THR A 35 -11.01 17.97 -1.12
CA THR A 35 -10.15 18.22 -2.29
C THR A 35 -9.56 19.62 -2.30
N ILE A 36 -8.42 19.77 -2.99
CA ILE A 36 -7.72 21.05 -3.15
C ILE A 36 -8.32 21.82 -4.33
N PHE A 37 -8.54 21.14 -5.47
CA PHE A 37 -9.12 21.74 -6.68
C PHE A 37 -10.57 21.31 -6.85
N HIS A 38 -11.52 22.09 -6.32
CA HIS A 38 -12.95 21.73 -6.32
C HIS A 38 -13.60 21.61 -7.71
N THR A 39 -13.02 22.22 -8.75
CA THR A 39 -13.54 22.18 -10.11
C THR A 39 -13.14 20.91 -10.88
N ILE A 40 -12.17 20.15 -10.38
CA ILE A 40 -11.60 19.01 -11.11
C ILE A 40 -12.27 17.70 -10.66
N THR A 41 -12.89 17.03 -11.63
CA THR A 41 -13.63 15.77 -11.47
C THR A 41 -13.04 14.70 -12.40
N ARG A 42 -13.52 13.46 -12.30
CA ARG A 42 -13.11 12.34 -13.16
C ARG A 42 -13.31 12.61 -14.65
N GLN A 43 -14.30 13.42 -15.03
CA GLN A 43 -14.56 13.77 -16.43
C GLN A 43 -13.44 14.63 -17.01
N HIS A 44 -12.85 15.51 -16.19
CA HIS A 44 -11.76 16.39 -16.60
C HIS A 44 -10.39 15.70 -16.69
N LEU A 45 -10.26 14.45 -16.23
CA LEU A 45 -9.01 13.68 -16.28
C LEU A 45 -8.42 13.60 -17.69
N ASP A 46 -9.29 13.41 -18.69
CA ASP A 46 -8.90 13.10 -20.06
C ASP A 46 -8.78 14.34 -20.97
N HIS A 47 -9.03 15.55 -20.43
CA HIS A 47 -9.03 16.80 -21.21
C HIS A 47 -7.62 17.35 -21.50
N GLY A 48 -6.60 16.96 -20.72
CA GLY A 48 -5.23 17.40 -20.92
C GLY A 48 -4.32 17.17 -19.71
N LEU A 49 -3.00 17.37 -19.88
CA LEU A 49 -1.99 17.10 -18.84
C LEU A 49 -2.22 17.91 -17.55
N GLY A 50 -2.57 19.19 -17.66
CA GLY A 50 -2.82 20.07 -16.51
C GLY A 50 -4.00 19.58 -15.64
N PRO A 51 -5.21 19.43 -16.21
CA PRO A 51 -6.35 18.82 -15.51
C PRO A 51 -6.06 17.43 -14.94
N CYS A 52 -5.33 16.59 -15.68
CA CYS A 52 -4.93 15.26 -15.25
C CYS A 52 -4.05 15.30 -13.98
N LEU A 53 -3.04 16.16 -13.94
CA LEU A 53 -2.19 16.34 -12.77
C LEU A 53 -3.00 16.83 -11.55
N LYS A 54 -3.89 17.82 -11.75
CA LYS A 54 -4.77 18.32 -10.67
C LYS A 54 -5.69 17.22 -10.15
N TYR A 55 -6.20 16.36 -11.02
CA TYR A 55 -7.00 15.22 -10.63
C TYR A 55 -6.21 14.24 -9.77
N PHE A 56 -4.98 13.89 -10.16
CA PHE A 56 -4.14 13.02 -9.35
C PHE A 56 -3.76 13.68 -8.02
N ILE A 57 -3.47 14.98 -7.97
CA ILE A 57 -3.23 15.67 -6.69
C ILE A 57 -4.43 15.52 -5.74
N ASN A 58 -5.66 15.62 -6.25
CA ASN A 58 -6.86 15.46 -5.44
C ASN A 58 -7.14 14.00 -5.04
N TYR A 59 -6.96 13.05 -5.95
CA TYR A 59 -7.50 11.68 -5.83
C TYR A 59 -6.45 10.57 -5.96
N PHE A 60 -5.15 10.89 -5.84
CA PHE A 60 -4.07 9.91 -5.93
C PHE A 60 -4.27 8.77 -4.93
N TYR A 61 -4.46 9.12 -3.66
CA TYR A 61 -4.66 8.12 -2.60
C TYR A 61 -6.00 7.39 -2.74
N TYR A 62 -7.04 8.08 -3.22
CA TYR A 62 -8.34 7.45 -3.51
C TYR A 62 -8.24 6.36 -4.59
N LYS A 63 -7.35 6.53 -5.59
CA LYS A 63 -7.13 5.53 -6.65
C LYS A 63 -6.09 4.47 -6.30
N PHE A 64 -4.95 4.87 -5.72
CA PHE A 64 -3.78 4.00 -5.51
C PHE A 64 -3.52 3.63 -4.04
N GLY A 65 -4.46 3.91 -3.13
CA GLY A 65 -4.21 3.78 -1.70
C GLY A 65 -3.90 2.36 -1.23
N LEU A 66 -4.49 1.32 -1.84
CA LEU A 66 -4.17 -0.07 -1.54
C LEU A 66 -2.74 -0.42 -1.96
N GLU A 67 -2.36 -0.03 -3.17
CA GLU A 67 -1.03 -0.26 -3.74
C GLU A 67 0.03 0.44 -2.88
N VAL A 68 -0.23 1.68 -2.47
CA VAL A 68 0.63 2.42 -1.54
C VAL A 68 0.73 1.70 -0.19
N CYS A 69 -0.39 1.22 0.37
CA CYS A 69 -0.37 0.48 1.64
C CYS A 69 0.45 -0.80 1.54
N PHE A 70 0.37 -1.56 0.44
CA PHE A 70 1.18 -2.74 0.25
C PHE A 70 2.67 -2.41 0.12
N VAL A 71 3.03 -1.35 -0.60
CA VAL A 71 4.42 -0.87 -0.67
C VAL A 71 4.93 -0.46 0.71
N LEU A 72 4.12 0.25 1.50
CA LEU A 72 4.47 0.62 2.88
C LEU A 72 4.66 -0.62 3.77
N ALA A 73 3.81 -1.64 3.63
CA ALA A 73 3.92 -2.88 4.37
C ALA A 73 5.22 -3.64 4.00
N LEU A 74 5.54 -3.72 2.71
CA LEU A 74 6.78 -4.33 2.24
C LEU A 74 8.01 -3.55 2.71
N ASN A 75 7.94 -2.22 2.74
CA ASN A 75 9.03 -1.38 3.26
C ASN A 75 9.23 -1.62 4.77
N LEU A 76 8.14 -1.73 5.55
CA LEU A 76 8.21 -2.10 6.97
C LEU A 76 8.91 -3.45 7.16
N ILE A 77 8.47 -4.46 6.40
CA ILE A 77 9.04 -5.81 6.47
C ILE A 77 10.55 -5.77 6.15
N GLY A 78 10.93 -5.08 5.07
CA GLY A 78 12.31 -5.01 4.61
C GLY A 78 13.24 -4.21 5.52
N GLN A 79 12.73 -3.21 6.25
CA GLN A 79 13.55 -2.41 7.17
C GLN A 79 13.65 -3.04 8.57
N ARG A 80 12.59 -3.69 9.08
CA ARG A 80 12.62 -4.29 10.43
C ARG A 80 13.40 -5.60 10.48
N MET A 81 13.11 -6.54 9.56
CA MET A 81 13.76 -7.87 9.50
C MET A 81 13.81 -8.60 10.86
N ASP A 82 12.72 -8.52 11.63
CA ASP A 82 12.55 -9.09 12.97
C ASP A 82 11.32 -10.03 13.04
N PHE A 83 11.07 -10.65 14.20
CA PHE A 83 9.91 -11.52 14.39
C PHE A 83 8.57 -10.83 14.11
N PHE A 84 8.41 -9.54 14.45
CA PHE A 84 7.19 -8.80 14.16
C PHE A 84 6.97 -8.60 12.66
N SER A 85 8.04 -8.43 11.89
CA SER A 85 7.95 -8.36 10.43
C SER A 85 7.45 -9.66 9.81
N LEU A 86 7.73 -10.84 10.40
CA LEU A 86 7.09 -12.10 9.98
C LEU A 86 5.57 -12.08 10.20
N LEU A 87 5.09 -11.51 11.31
CA LEU A 87 3.65 -11.37 11.55
C LEU A 87 3.01 -10.44 10.50
N HIS A 88 3.69 -9.35 10.14
CA HIS A 88 3.25 -8.47 9.04
C HIS A 88 3.27 -9.19 7.68
N CYS A 89 4.26 -10.04 7.39
CA CYS A 89 4.28 -10.89 6.19
C CYS A 89 3.07 -11.81 6.13
N LEU A 90 2.77 -12.52 7.22
CA LEU A 90 1.63 -13.44 7.29
C LEU A 90 0.30 -12.69 7.11
N ALA A 91 0.15 -11.53 7.74
CA ALA A 91 -1.03 -10.69 7.57
C ALA A 91 -1.15 -10.19 6.12
N LEU A 92 -0.04 -9.77 5.49
CA LEU A 92 -0.02 -9.34 4.09
C LEU A 92 -0.41 -10.48 3.14
N ILE A 93 0.11 -11.69 3.35
CA ILE A 93 -0.27 -12.89 2.58
C ILE A 93 -1.76 -13.19 2.77
N ALA A 94 -2.28 -13.11 4.00
CA ALA A 94 -3.70 -13.34 4.27
C ALA A 94 -4.59 -12.33 3.53
N VAL A 95 -4.22 -11.05 3.50
CA VAL A 95 -4.93 -10.01 2.75
C VAL A 95 -4.82 -10.24 1.23
N LEU A 96 -3.62 -10.48 0.70
CA LEU A 96 -3.40 -10.70 -0.73
C LEU A 96 -4.03 -12.00 -1.25
N SER A 97 -4.25 -13.00 -0.38
CA SER A 97 -5.00 -14.20 -0.73
C SER A 97 -6.43 -13.86 -1.19
N ARG A 98 -6.99 -12.76 -0.69
CA ARG A 98 -8.26 -12.18 -1.15
C ARG A 98 -8.01 -11.37 -2.41
N ARG A 99 -8.11 -12.01 -3.57
CA ARG A 99 -7.83 -11.39 -4.89
C ARG A 99 -8.78 -10.28 -5.33
N ARG A 100 -9.89 -10.04 -4.62
CA ARG A 100 -10.91 -9.06 -4.99
C ARG A 100 -10.88 -7.89 -4.00
N ARG A 101 -10.85 -6.67 -4.51
CA ARG A 101 -10.90 -5.40 -3.76
C ARG A 101 -12.04 -5.37 -2.76
N LYS A 102 -13.25 -5.78 -3.15
CA LYS A 102 -14.40 -5.85 -2.22
C LYS A 102 -14.14 -6.77 -1.03
N ALA A 103 -13.56 -7.95 -1.29
CA ALA A 103 -13.22 -8.91 -0.24
C ALA A 103 -12.07 -8.42 0.67
N ILE A 104 -11.11 -7.67 0.10
CA ILE A 104 -10.07 -6.98 0.88
C ILE A 104 -10.72 -5.90 1.77
N GLY A 105 -11.60 -5.07 1.21
CA GLY A 105 -12.30 -4.00 1.93
C GLY A 105 -13.10 -4.51 3.13
N GLU A 106 -13.76 -5.66 3.02
CA GLU A 106 -14.48 -6.31 4.13
C GLU A 106 -13.53 -6.77 5.27
N MET A 107 -12.33 -7.22 4.93
CA MET A 107 -11.33 -7.68 5.91
C MET A 107 -10.47 -6.53 6.47
N TRP A 108 -10.43 -5.39 5.78
CA TRP A 108 -9.53 -4.27 6.06
C TRP A 108 -9.60 -3.70 7.49
N PRO A 109 -10.78 -3.57 8.12
CA PRO A 109 -10.86 -3.13 9.52
C PRO A 109 -10.12 -4.08 10.47
N ARG A 110 -10.15 -5.39 10.19
CA ARG A 110 -9.42 -6.39 10.99
C ARG A 110 -7.91 -6.23 10.80
N TYR A 111 -7.46 -5.93 9.59
CA TYR A 111 -6.06 -5.63 9.31
C TYR A 111 -5.58 -4.36 10.03
N CYS A 112 -6.37 -3.28 10.02
CA CYS A 112 -6.07 -2.05 10.76
C CYS A 112 -6.02 -2.29 12.28
N CYS A 113 -6.95 -3.08 12.81
CA CYS A 113 -6.95 -3.45 14.23
C CYS A 113 -5.70 -4.28 14.59
N PHE A 114 -5.31 -5.21 13.72
CA PHE A 114 -4.09 -6.00 13.88
C PHE A 114 -2.83 -5.13 13.91
N THR A 115 -2.67 -4.20 12.94
CA THR A 115 -1.50 -3.30 12.89
C THR A 115 -1.46 -2.36 14.10
N ALA A 116 -2.60 -1.80 14.51
CA ALA A 116 -2.68 -0.97 15.71
C ALA A 116 -2.33 -1.75 16.99
N SER A 117 -2.87 -2.96 17.15
CA SER A 117 -2.62 -3.81 18.31
C SER A 117 -1.16 -4.23 18.40
N LEU A 118 -0.54 -4.58 17.27
CA LEU A 118 0.89 -4.90 17.21
C LEU A 118 1.75 -3.70 17.60
N MET A 119 1.43 -2.49 17.11
CA MET A 119 2.18 -1.29 17.48
C MET A 119 2.10 -1.01 18.98
N VAL A 120 0.92 -1.15 19.59
CA VAL A 120 0.75 -1.02 21.05
C VAL A 120 1.57 -2.08 21.79
N LEU A 121 1.51 -3.34 21.35
CA LEU A 121 2.30 -4.43 21.95
C LEU A 121 3.80 -4.15 21.86
N GLN A 122 4.30 -3.74 20.71
CA GLN A 122 5.72 -3.40 20.53
C GLN A 122 6.14 -2.23 21.44
N TYR A 123 5.29 -1.21 21.58
CA TYR A 123 5.56 -0.09 22.49
C TYR A 123 5.65 -0.56 23.95
N LEU A 124 4.72 -1.42 24.39
CA LEU A 124 4.76 -2.04 25.73
C LEU A 124 6.03 -2.88 25.93
N LEU A 125 6.47 -3.62 24.92
CA LEU A 125 7.74 -4.37 24.97
C LEU A 125 8.95 -3.45 25.07
N CYS A 126 8.93 -2.27 24.43
CA CYS A 126 9.99 -1.27 24.60
C CYS A 126 10.03 -0.63 25.98
N ILE A 127 8.89 -0.48 26.66
CA ILE A 127 8.86 -0.03 28.06
C ILE A 127 9.50 -1.09 28.96
N GLY A 128 9.16 -2.37 28.73
CA GLY A 128 9.64 -3.48 29.53
C GLY A 128 9.17 -3.42 30.99
N ILE A 129 9.87 -4.16 31.85
CA ILE A 129 9.63 -4.22 33.29
C ILE A 129 10.41 -3.08 33.98
N PRO A 130 9.86 -2.46 35.05
CA PRO A 130 10.59 -1.47 35.83
C PRO A 130 12.01 -1.95 36.21
N PRO A 131 13.05 -1.11 36.00
CA PRO A 131 14.44 -1.51 36.24
C PRO A 131 14.72 -1.90 37.69
N ALA A 132 13.88 -1.47 38.64
CA ALA A 132 13.97 -1.88 40.05
C ALA A 132 13.82 -3.39 40.28
N LEU A 133 13.18 -4.12 39.36
CA LEU A 133 12.93 -5.55 39.49
C LEU A 133 14.08 -6.43 38.94
N CYS A 134 15.02 -5.85 38.16
CA CYS A 134 16.27 -6.48 37.68
C CYS A 134 16.19 -7.90 37.08
N TYR A 135 15.03 -8.39 36.67
CA TYR A 135 14.84 -9.80 36.31
C TYR A 135 14.18 -9.98 34.95
N TYR A 136 14.84 -10.73 34.06
CA TYR A 136 14.28 -11.17 32.78
C TYR A 136 14.57 -12.67 32.55
N PRO A 137 13.51 -13.51 32.36
CA PRO A 137 13.67 -14.96 32.29
C PRO A 137 14.61 -15.46 31.19
N TRP A 138 14.68 -14.81 30.02
CA TRP A 138 15.53 -15.24 28.91
C TRP A 138 17.04 -15.07 29.15
N ARG A 139 17.44 -14.31 30.18
CA ARG A 139 18.84 -14.18 30.61
C ARG A 139 19.15 -14.99 31.86
N THR A 140 18.16 -15.16 32.75
CA THR A 140 18.35 -15.79 34.06
C THR A 140 18.01 -17.28 34.09
N SER A 141 17.37 -17.82 33.04
CA SER A 141 17.08 -19.25 32.94
C SER A 141 18.33 -20.10 32.68
N ASN A 142 18.25 -21.40 32.99
CA ASN A 142 19.32 -22.37 32.73
C ASN A 142 19.72 -22.47 31.25
N GLN A 143 18.83 -22.07 30.33
CA GLN A 143 19.09 -21.98 28.89
C GLN A 143 18.94 -20.53 28.45
N ALA A 144 19.93 -19.70 28.80
CA ALA A 144 19.93 -18.29 28.41
C ALA A 144 19.96 -18.14 26.88
N LEU A 145 19.09 -17.28 26.36
CA LEU A 145 19.04 -16.98 24.93
C LEU A 145 20.24 -16.10 24.53
N SER A 146 20.73 -16.30 23.31
CA SER A 146 21.79 -15.45 22.76
C SER A 146 21.28 -14.03 22.50
N SER A 147 22.15 -13.04 22.61
CA SER A 147 21.78 -11.62 22.39
C SER A 147 21.20 -11.36 20.98
N ASN A 148 21.68 -12.10 19.96
CA ASN A 148 21.17 -11.99 18.59
C ASN A 148 19.73 -12.49 18.48
N LEU A 149 19.41 -13.61 19.14
CA LEU A 149 18.07 -14.17 19.14
C LEU A 149 17.08 -13.28 19.92
N ILE A 150 17.50 -12.74 21.08
CA ILE A 150 16.71 -11.77 21.86
C ILE A 150 16.39 -10.54 21.02
N LYS A 151 17.38 -10.00 20.30
CA LYS A 151 17.21 -8.86 19.40
C LYS A 151 16.21 -9.17 18.28
N TRP A 152 16.36 -10.32 17.63
CA TRP A 152 15.50 -10.72 16.51
C TRP A 152 14.05 -11.00 16.94
N LEU A 153 13.85 -11.60 18.12
CA LEU A 153 12.53 -11.78 18.73
C LEU A 153 11.91 -10.46 19.25
N TYR A 154 12.69 -9.37 19.26
CA TYR A 154 12.29 -8.05 19.77
C TYR A 154 11.78 -8.12 21.22
N LEU A 155 12.48 -8.89 22.05
CA LEU A 155 12.17 -9.02 23.48
C LEU A 155 12.73 -7.81 24.26
N PRO A 156 12.07 -7.39 25.36
CA PRO A 156 12.65 -6.42 26.26
C PRO A 156 13.97 -6.96 26.84
N ASP A 157 15.00 -6.14 26.98
CA ASP A 157 16.21 -6.54 27.68
C ASP A 157 16.93 -5.29 28.17
N PHE A 158 17.59 -5.38 29.32
CA PHE A 158 18.37 -4.25 29.84
C PHE A 158 19.69 -4.09 29.10
N ALA A 159 20.32 -5.21 28.71
CA ALA A 159 21.59 -5.21 27.98
C ALA A 159 21.40 -4.89 26.50
N MET A 160 20.42 -5.52 25.83
CA MET A 160 20.10 -5.28 24.43
C MET A 160 18.70 -4.69 24.26
N ARG A 161 18.57 -3.38 24.46
CA ARG A 161 17.26 -2.70 24.39
C ARG A 161 16.67 -2.77 22.97
N PRO A 162 15.36 -3.07 22.83
CA PRO A 162 14.68 -3.02 21.54
C PRO A 162 14.66 -1.58 21.00
N ASN A 163 14.80 -1.43 19.68
CA ASN A 163 14.84 -0.13 19.03
C ASN A 163 13.47 0.58 19.13
N PRO A 164 13.35 1.74 19.80
CA PRO A 164 12.06 2.41 20.04
C PRO A 164 11.59 3.29 18.87
N VAL A 165 12.25 3.24 17.70
CA VAL A 165 11.88 4.05 16.54
C VAL A 165 10.76 3.36 15.75
N PHE A 166 9.51 3.77 15.99
CA PHE A 166 8.29 3.23 15.38
C PHE A 166 7.76 4.03 14.17
N ILE A 167 8.59 4.86 13.54
CA ILE A 167 8.14 5.78 12.48
C ILE A 167 7.51 5.01 11.31
N ILE A 168 8.10 3.88 10.92
CA ILE A 168 7.65 3.09 9.77
C ILE A 168 6.36 2.33 10.10
N ASP A 169 6.28 1.75 11.30
CA ASP A 169 5.06 1.11 11.84
C ASP A 169 3.90 2.11 11.88
N TYR A 170 4.17 3.34 12.33
CA TYR A 170 3.19 4.43 12.33
C TYR A 170 2.75 4.85 10.93
N ILE A 171 3.68 4.99 9.98
CA ILE A 171 3.34 5.35 8.59
C ILE A 171 2.46 4.26 7.95
N LEU A 172 2.75 2.98 8.21
CA LEU A 172 1.87 1.89 7.75
C LEU A 172 0.49 1.98 8.38
N LEU A 173 0.40 2.20 9.69
CA LEU A 173 -0.87 2.33 10.40
C LEU A 173 -1.68 3.51 9.85
N LEU A 174 -1.04 4.68 9.70
CA LEU A 174 -1.64 5.87 9.10
C LEU A 174 -2.17 5.58 7.70
N GLY A 175 -1.35 5.00 6.83
CA GLY A 175 -1.78 4.57 5.49
C GLY A 175 -2.98 3.62 5.57
N SER A 176 -2.91 2.55 6.36
CA SER A 176 -4.01 1.60 6.49
C SER A 176 -5.31 2.24 6.97
N SER A 177 -5.24 3.21 7.89
CA SER A 177 -6.39 3.95 8.40
C SER A 177 -7.01 4.87 7.35
N LEU A 178 -6.18 5.57 6.56
CA LEU A 178 -6.65 6.38 5.43
C LEU A 178 -7.30 5.49 4.36
N GLN A 179 -6.73 4.32 4.09
CA GLN A 179 -7.31 3.38 3.13
C GLN A 179 -8.64 2.81 3.63
N TRP A 180 -8.81 2.64 4.95
CA TRP A 180 -10.11 2.29 5.52
C TRP A 180 -11.15 3.39 5.23
N GLN A 181 -10.80 4.66 5.45
CA GLN A 181 -11.70 5.79 5.11
C GLN A 181 -12.06 5.78 3.61
N VAL A 182 -11.09 5.54 2.73
CA VAL A 182 -11.33 5.43 1.28
C VAL A 182 -12.34 4.31 0.96
N PHE A 183 -12.25 3.16 1.62
CA PHE A 183 -13.22 2.07 1.42
C PHE A 183 -14.65 2.42 1.87
N GLU A 184 -14.79 3.26 2.89
CA GLU A 184 -16.09 3.76 3.31
C GLU A 184 -16.63 4.81 2.33
N GLU A 185 -15.78 5.74 1.90
CA GLU A 185 -16.15 6.85 1.02
C GLU A 185 -16.45 6.40 -0.41
N GLU A 186 -15.71 5.42 -0.96
CA GLU A 186 -15.93 4.92 -2.33
C GLU A 186 -17.32 4.30 -2.52
N ASN A 187 -18.04 4.01 -1.43
CA ASN A 187 -19.42 3.52 -1.49
C ASN A 187 -20.47 4.63 -1.63
N ARG A 188 -20.10 5.89 -1.37
CA ARG A 188 -21.02 7.03 -1.46
C ARG A 188 -21.20 7.45 -2.91
N ALA A 189 -22.44 7.45 -3.40
CA ALA A 189 -22.76 7.77 -4.80
C ALA A 189 -22.25 9.16 -5.23
N ALA A 190 -22.34 10.16 -4.35
CA ALA A 190 -21.85 11.50 -4.61
C ALA A 190 -20.32 11.55 -4.84
N VAL A 191 -19.55 10.74 -4.09
CA VAL A 191 -18.10 10.64 -4.27
C VAL A 191 -17.76 9.90 -5.56
N ARG A 192 -18.49 8.82 -5.89
CA ARG A 192 -18.30 8.07 -7.14
C ARG A 192 -18.51 8.94 -8.38
N LEU A 193 -19.46 9.86 -8.35
CA LEU A 193 -19.73 10.76 -9.48
C LEU A 193 -18.55 11.72 -9.73
N ILE A 194 -17.92 12.22 -8.67
CA ILE A 194 -16.87 13.24 -8.75
C ILE A 194 -15.49 12.61 -8.92
N ALA A 195 -15.14 11.62 -8.09
CA ALA A 195 -13.84 10.94 -8.05
C ALA A 195 -13.76 9.70 -8.95
N GLY A 196 -14.89 9.30 -9.54
CA GLY A 196 -14.99 8.10 -10.37
C GLY A 196 -15.07 6.79 -9.58
N GLU A 197 -15.48 5.74 -10.27
CA GLU A 197 -15.62 4.41 -9.70
C GLU A 197 -14.26 3.72 -9.47
N ASN A 198 -14.20 2.90 -8.42
CA ASN A 198 -13.06 2.04 -8.06
C ASN A 198 -13.41 0.54 -8.14
N VAL A 199 -14.56 0.21 -8.73
CA VAL A 199 -15.02 -1.17 -8.82
C VAL A 199 -14.22 -1.90 -9.91
N GLU A 200 -13.77 -3.12 -9.61
CA GLU A 200 -13.08 -3.97 -10.58
C GLU A 200 -13.98 -4.28 -11.79
N ILE A 201 -13.40 -4.18 -12.98
CA ILE A 201 -14.04 -4.58 -14.24
C ILE A 201 -14.12 -6.12 -14.31
N SER A 202 -15.17 -6.65 -14.95
CA SER A 202 -15.32 -8.10 -15.12
C SER A 202 -14.13 -8.71 -15.87
N ARG A 203 -13.53 -9.76 -15.28
CA ARG A 203 -12.32 -10.42 -15.81
C ARG A 203 -12.57 -11.30 -17.04
N ASN A 204 -13.84 -11.51 -17.40
CA ASN A 204 -14.25 -12.37 -18.52
C ASN A 204 -14.54 -11.60 -19.82
N LEU A 205 -14.36 -10.27 -19.82
CA LEU A 205 -14.60 -9.46 -21.02
C LEU A 205 -13.44 -9.62 -22.01
N ASP A 206 -13.76 -9.98 -23.25
CA ASP A 206 -12.82 -9.96 -24.37
C ASP A 206 -12.59 -8.52 -24.84
N ALA A 207 -11.47 -8.26 -25.53
CA ALA A 207 -11.06 -6.91 -25.94
C ALA A 207 -12.12 -6.14 -26.74
N GLN A 208 -12.89 -6.84 -27.60
CA GLN A 208 -13.97 -6.25 -28.38
C GLN A 208 -15.19 -5.88 -27.53
N ALA A 209 -15.54 -6.70 -26.55
CA ALA A 209 -16.60 -6.35 -25.61
C ALA A 209 -16.16 -5.18 -24.72
N LEU A 210 -14.89 -5.17 -24.31
CA LEU A 210 -14.31 -4.13 -23.48
C LEU A 210 -14.25 -2.77 -24.20
N SER A 211 -13.98 -2.75 -25.51
CA SER A 211 -14.03 -1.51 -26.31
C SER A 211 -15.45 -0.95 -26.46
N GLN A 212 -16.46 -1.81 -26.54
CA GLN A 212 -17.86 -1.38 -26.66
C GLN A 212 -18.44 -0.84 -25.34
N TYR A 213 -18.06 -1.42 -24.20
CA TYR A 213 -18.57 -1.03 -22.87
C TYR A 213 -17.69 -0.02 -22.13
N SER A 214 -16.48 0.28 -22.62
CA SER A 214 -15.59 1.23 -21.97
C SER A 214 -16.03 2.67 -22.22
N PRO A 215 -16.23 3.49 -21.17
CA PRO A 215 -16.53 4.92 -21.31
C PRO A 215 -15.29 5.75 -21.70
N VAL A 216 -14.12 5.11 -21.86
CA VAL A 216 -12.85 5.78 -22.16
C VAL A 216 -12.65 5.85 -23.67
N ASN A 217 -12.46 7.07 -24.18
CA ASN A 217 -12.18 7.32 -25.59
C ASN A 217 -10.85 6.69 -26.02
N ASN A 218 -10.75 6.36 -27.31
CA ASN A 218 -9.52 5.85 -27.90
C ASN A 218 -8.41 6.91 -27.82
N PHE A 219 -7.27 6.55 -27.21
CA PHE A 219 -6.12 7.42 -26.95
C PHE A 219 -4.90 7.05 -27.80
N LEU A 220 -5.06 6.28 -28.88
CA LEU A 220 -3.92 5.88 -29.72
C LEU A 220 -3.34 7.04 -30.54
N HIS A 221 -4.14 8.03 -30.88
CA HIS A 221 -3.73 9.17 -31.71
C HIS A 221 -4.47 10.42 -31.20
N CYS A 222 -3.76 11.47 -30.76
CA CYS A 222 -4.11 12.92 -30.93
C CYS A 222 -3.57 13.91 -29.86
N SER A 223 -3.12 13.52 -28.66
CA SER A 223 -2.65 14.51 -27.66
C SER A 223 -1.37 14.14 -26.89
N TYR A 224 -0.71 15.12 -26.26
CA TYR A 224 0.45 14.89 -25.38
C TYR A 224 0.11 13.96 -24.20
N LEU A 225 -1.09 14.11 -23.65
CA LEU A 225 -1.59 13.23 -22.59
C LEU A 225 -1.79 11.81 -23.12
N ASP A 226 -2.25 11.67 -24.35
CA ASP A 226 -2.42 10.38 -25.00
C ASP A 226 -1.08 9.70 -25.29
N MET A 227 -0.03 10.44 -25.68
CA MET A 227 1.33 9.89 -25.77
C MET A 227 1.81 9.31 -24.43
N VAL A 228 1.57 10.02 -23.32
CA VAL A 228 1.89 9.52 -21.98
C VAL A 228 1.06 8.28 -21.64
N LYS A 229 -0.24 8.26 -21.96
CA LYS A 229 -1.09 7.08 -21.76
C LYS A 229 -0.59 5.88 -22.56
N VAL A 230 -0.25 6.05 -23.83
CA VAL A 230 0.30 4.96 -24.67
C VAL A 230 1.61 4.44 -24.06
N PHE A 231 2.49 5.34 -23.61
CA PHE A 231 3.71 4.95 -22.91
C PHE A 231 3.41 4.08 -21.67
N VAL A 232 2.55 4.57 -20.78
CA VAL A 232 2.22 3.90 -19.51
C VAL A 232 1.44 2.60 -19.73
N PHE A 233 0.45 2.55 -20.63
CA PHE A 233 -0.42 1.38 -20.77
C PHE A 233 0.13 0.32 -21.73
N SER A 234 1.02 0.68 -22.68
CA SER A 234 1.56 -0.28 -23.66
C SER A 234 3.00 -0.69 -23.36
N TYR A 235 3.88 0.24 -22.99
CA TYR A 235 5.32 -0.05 -22.85
C TYR A 235 5.74 -0.40 -21.42
N PHE A 236 4.99 0.04 -20.41
CA PHE A 236 5.33 -0.21 -19.01
C PHE A 236 5.39 -1.70 -18.64
N PHE A 237 4.61 -2.55 -19.32
CA PHE A 237 4.67 -4.00 -19.16
C PHE A 237 6.10 -4.55 -19.39
N TRP A 238 6.73 -4.16 -20.49
CA TRP A 238 8.09 -4.59 -20.86
C TRP A 238 9.16 -4.01 -19.93
N LEU A 239 8.95 -2.78 -19.45
CA LEU A 239 9.79 -2.15 -18.44
C LEU A 239 9.75 -2.97 -17.13
N VAL A 240 8.57 -3.35 -16.65
CA VAL A 240 8.42 -4.17 -15.43
C VAL A 240 9.08 -5.54 -15.60
N LEU A 241 8.95 -6.19 -16.77
CA LEU A 241 9.66 -7.45 -17.04
C LEU A 241 11.18 -7.30 -16.98
N SER A 242 11.70 -6.18 -17.48
CA SER A 242 13.13 -5.85 -17.40
C SER A 242 13.59 -5.64 -15.95
N LEU A 243 12.77 -4.99 -15.11
CA LEU A 243 13.04 -4.88 -13.68
C LEU A 243 13.04 -6.26 -13.00
N ILE A 244 12.10 -7.14 -13.33
CA ILE A 244 12.08 -8.52 -12.82
C ILE A 244 13.37 -9.26 -13.20
N PHE A 245 13.84 -9.11 -14.44
CA PHE A 245 15.12 -9.68 -14.88
C PHE A 245 16.32 -9.17 -14.06
N ILE A 246 16.39 -7.86 -13.84
CA ILE A 246 17.45 -7.23 -13.02
C ILE A 246 17.38 -7.76 -11.59
N THR A 247 16.18 -7.87 -10.99
CA THR A 247 16.04 -8.43 -9.64
C THR A 247 16.47 -9.90 -9.55
N GLY A 248 16.27 -10.68 -10.63
CA GLY A 248 16.71 -12.07 -10.72
C GLY A 248 18.21 -12.25 -10.95
N THR A 249 18.95 -11.23 -11.39
CA THR A 249 20.39 -11.34 -11.70
C THR A 249 21.29 -10.64 -10.67
N THR A 250 20.80 -9.61 -9.99
CA THR A 250 21.59 -8.77 -9.07
C THR A 250 22.09 -9.48 -7.81
N ARG A 251 21.38 -10.48 -7.28
CA ARG A 251 21.78 -11.23 -6.08
C ARG A 251 21.79 -12.72 -6.40
N ILE A 252 22.83 -13.43 -5.98
CA ILE A 252 22.93 -14.87 -6.19
C ILE A 252 22.16 -15.57 -5.06
N SER A 253 21.00 -16.14 -5.38
CA SER A 253 20.15 -16.88 -4.44
C SER A 253 19.28 -17.89 -5.18
N ILE A 254 18.91 -18.99 -4.53
CA ILE A 254 17.97 -19.97 -5.09
C ILE A 254 16.61 -19.34 -5.43
N PHE A 255 16.21 -18.29 -4.69
CA PHE A 255 14.99 -17.53 -4.94
C PHE A 255 15.03 -16.69 -6.23
N CYS A 256 16.20 -16.53 -6.84
CA CYS A 256 16.31 -15.77 -8.08
C CYS A 256 15.89 -16.58 -9.32
N MET A 257 15.97 -17.91 -9.24
CA MET A 257 15.60 -18.80 -10.34
C MET A 257 14.14 -18.60 -10.76
N GLY A 258 13.21 -18.42 -9.81
CA GLY A 258 11.80 -18.21 -10.13
C GLY A 258 11.54 -16.89 -10.87
N TYR A 259 12.25 -15.81 -10.53
CA TYR A 259 12.13 -14.53 -11.24
C TYR A 259 12.66 -14.63 -12.68
N LEU A 260 13.77 -15.35 -12.90
CA LEU A 260 14.31 -15.56 -14.24
C LEU A 260 13.37 -16.41 -15.10
N VAL A 261 12.85 -17.52 -14.56
CA VAL A 261 11.90 -18.39 -15.27
C VAL A 261 10.63 -17.61 -15.64
N ALA A 262 10.06 -16.86 -14.70
CA ALA A 262 8.88 -16.03 -14.97
C ALA A 262 9.18 -14.97 -16.04
N CYS A 263 10.32 -14.30 -15.95
CA CYS A 263 10.74 -13.28 -16.92
C CYS A 263 10.86 -13.86 -18.33
N PHE A 264 11.58 -14.97 -18.51
CA PHE A 264 11.72 -15.62 -19.81
C PHE A 264 10.38 -16.09 -20.36
N TYR A 265 9.52 -16.66 -19.50
CA TYR A 265 8.16 -17.07 -19.90
C TYR A 265 7.34 -15.88 -20.43
N PHE A 266 7.29 -14.76 -19.70
CA PHE A 266 6.56 -13.57 -20.15
C PHE A 266 7.20 -12.87 -21.35
N MET A 267 8.52 -12.93 -21.54
CA MET A 267 9.15 -12.39 -22.74
C MET A 267 8.85 -13.23 -23.98
N LEU A 268 8.86 -14.56 -23.86
CA LEU A 268 8.58 -15.48 -24.98
C LEU A 268 7.10 -15.48 -25.39
N PHE A 269 6.19 -15.47 -24.41
CA PHE A 269 4.75 -15.59 -24.66
C PHE A 269 3.97 -14.27 -24.45
N GLY A 270 4.63 -13.16 -24.12
CA GLY A 270 3.98 -11.90 -23.76
C GLY A 270 3.03 -11.36 -24.83
N GLY A 271 3.46 -11.38 -26.09
CA GLY A 271 2.65 -10.90 -27.22
C GLY A 271 1.35 -11.69 -27.42
N SER A 272 1.40 -13.02 -27.29
CA SER A 272 0.20 -13.86 -27.40
C SER A 272 -0.67 -13.79 -26.15
N LEU A 273 -0.07 -13.66 -24.96
CA LEU A 273 -0.79 -13.49 -23.69
C LEU A 273 -1.60 -12.19 -23.63
N LEU A 274 -1.11 -11.10 -24.23
CA LEU A 274 -1.82 -9.82 -24.30
C LEU A 274 -3.08 -9.88 -25.18
N MET A 275 -3.15 -10.85 -26.11
CA MET A 275 -4.32 -11.08 -26.96
C MET A 275 -5.37 -12.00 -26.31
N GLN A 276 -5.00 -12.73 -25.26
CA GLN A 276 -5.91 -13.59 -24.50
C GLN A 276 -6.77 -12.75 -23.53
N PRO A 277 -7.91 -13.27 -23.08
CA PRO A 277 -8.74 -12.55 -22.12
C PRO A 277 -7.98 -12.30 -20.80
N VAL A 278 -8.29 -11.17 -20.19
CA VAL A 278 -7.55 -10.58 -19.05
C VAL A 278 -7.42 -11.55 -17.86
N ARG A 279 -8.35 -12.50 -17.70
CA ARG A 279 -8.30 -13.54 -16.65
C ARG A 279 -7.02 -14.39 -16.68
N TYR A 280 -6.48 -14.71 -17.85
CA TYR A 280 -5.30 -15.57 -17.95
C TYR A 280 -4.04 -14.83 -17.52
N ILE A 281 -3.82 -13.64 -18.06
CA ILE A 281 -2.66 -12.81 -17.68
C ILE A 281 -2.71 -12.42 -16.20
N LEU A 282 -3.88 -12.03 -15.67
CA LEU A 282 -4.03 -11.73 -14.24
C LEU A 282 -3.72 -12.93 -13.36
N ARG A 283 -4.11 -14.16 -13.78
CA ARG A 283 -3.79 -15.35 -13.01
C ARG A 283 -2.28 -15.53 -12.94
N LEU A 284 -1.56 -15.48 -14.06
CA LEU A 284 -0.10 -15.64 -14.06
C LEU A 284 0.58 -14.53 -13.24
N TRP A 285 0.07 -13.31 -13.31
CA TRP A 285 0.56 -12.18 -12.52
C TRP A 285 0.33 -12.38 -11.01
N ASP A 286 -0.84 -12.88 -10.61
CA ASP A 286 -1.15 -13.22 -9.22
C ASP A 286 -0.18 -14.29 -8.68
N TRP A 287 0.20 -15.27 -9.50
CA TRP A 287 1.20 -16.28 -9.13
C TRP A 287 2.59 -15.66 -8.93
N LEU A 288 2.98 -14.70 -9.78
CA LEU A 288 4.24 -13.97 -9.63
C LEU A 288 4.27 -13.10 -8.36
N ILE A 289 3.16 -12.40 -8.06
CA ILE A 289 3.01 -11.62 -6.82
C ILE A 289 3.08 -12.54 -5.60
N GLY A 290 2.38 -13.69 -5.65
CA GLY A 290 2.43 -14.71 -4.60
C GLY A 290 3.84 -15.25 -4.37
N TYR A 291 4.55 -15.57 -5.46
CA TYR A 291 5.97 -15.97 -5.40
C TYR A 291 6.83 -14.89 -4.73
N THR A 292 6.63 -13.63 -5.09
CA THR A 292 7.37 -12.50 -4.51
C THR A 292 7.15 -12.39 -3.00
N CYS A 293 5.90 -12.53 -2.54
CA CYS A 293 5.59 -12.51 -1.11
C CYS A 293 6.24 -13.68 -0.35
N ILE A 294 6.26 -14.86 -0.96
CA ILE A 294 6.93 -16.05 -0.40
C ILE A 294 8.44 -15.81 -0.27
N VAL A 295 9.08 -15.30 -1.33
CA VAL A 295 10.52 -14.99 -1.31
C VAL A 295 10.85 -13.98 -0.22
N ILE A 296 10.05 -12.93 -0.06
CA ILE A 296 10.24 -11.92 1.00
C ILE A 296 10.10 -12.56 2.38
N THR A 297 9.10 -13.42 2.58
CA THR A 297 8.87 -14.11 3.86
C THR A 297 10.03 -15.05 4.20
N PHE A 298 10.51 -15.85 3.24
CA PHE A 298 11.65 -16.73 3.47
C PHE A 298 12.94 -15.96 3.72
N LYS A 299 13.19 -14.85 3.01
CA LYS A 299 14.35 -13.98 3.28
C LYS A 299 14.28 -13.26 4.62
N ASN A 300 13.10 -13.08 5.17
CA ASN A 300 12.91 -12.48 6.49
C ASN A 300 13.14 -13.52 7.60
N LEU A 301 12.81 -14.78 7.33
CA LEU A 301 12.99 -15.91 8.25
C LEU A 301 14.44 -16.41 8.31
N LEU A 302 15.13 -16.44 7.17
CA LEU A 302 16.52 -16.91 7.01
C LEU A 302 17.53 -15.79 7.29
#